data_AF-A0A2G6FFE6-F1
#
_entry.id   AF-A0A2G6FFE6-F1
#
_cell.length_a   1.000
_cell.length_b   1.000
_cell.length_c   1.000
_cell.angle_alpha   90.00
_cell.angle_beta   90.00
_cell.angle_gamma   90.00
#
_symmetry.space_group_name_H-M   'P 1'
#
loop_
_entity.id
_entity.type
_entity.pdbx_description
1 polymer ?
#
loop_
_entity_poly.entity_id
_entity_poly.type
_entity_poly.pdbx_seq_one_letter_code
_entity_poly.pdbx_strand_id
1 'polypeptide(L)' 'MNREADIRYLEGDVDFNVAWLLLAFLGVFGIHRMYMGKWLTGFLYLITGGFLLIGYIYDFWTLNDQITLINGQNKTR' A
#
# COMPACT_ATOMS: atom_id res chain seq x y z
N MET A 1 0.89 -34.16 -6.39
CA MET A 1 -0.12 -33.10 -6.57
C MET A 1 0.42 -31.85 -5.89
N ASN A 2 0.49 -30.76 -6.65
CA ASN A 2 1.34 -29.57 -6.47
C ASN A 2 1.39 -29.02 -5.03
N ARG A 3 2.49 -29.26 -4.30
CA ARG A 3 2.73 -28.72 -2.93
C ARG A 3 3.77 -27.59 -2.92
N GLU A 4 4.19 -27.14 -4.09
CA GLU A 4 5.23 -26.10 -4.27
C GLU A 4 4.66 -24.72 -4.64
N ALA A 5 3.33 -24.56 -4.62
CA ALA A 5 2.67 -23.31 -4.97
C ALA A 5 2.38 -22.39 -3.77
N ASP A 6 2.86 -22.72 -2.56
CA ASP A 6 2.58 -21.97 -1.32
C ASP A 6 3.67 -20.92 -0.98
N ILE A 7 4.66 -20.76 -1.86
CA ILE A 7 5.82 -19.90 -1.67
C ILE A 7 5.74 -18.70 -2.61
N ARG A 8 4.78 -17.78 -2.39
CA ARG A 8 4.95 -16.40 -2.90
C ARG A 8 4.09 -15.27 -2.35
N TYR A 9 3.63 -15.29 -1.12
CA TYR A 9 3.25 -14.02 -0.48
C TYR A 9 3.72 -14.05 0.96
N LEU A 10 4.60 -13.13 1.32
CA LEU A 10 4.88 -12.83 2.72
C LEU A 10 3.54 -12.43 3.34
N GLU A 11 2.89 -13.39 4.01
CA GLU A 11 1.68 -13.18 4.80
C GLU A 11 1.99 -12.11 5.85
N GLY A 12 1.56 -10.89 5.57
CA GLY A 12 1.68 -9.74 6.45
C GLY A 12 0.35 -9.00 6.43
N ASP A 13 0.15 -8.13 7.42
CA ASP A 13 -1.16 -7.52 7.68
C ASP A 13 -1.70 -6.68 6.51
N VAL A 14 -0.82 -6.24 5.60
CA VAL A 14 -1.18 -5.42 4.43
C VAL A 14 -1.14 -6.28 3.16
N ASP A 15 -2.29 -6.44 2.51
CA ASP A 15 -2.42 -7.19 1.25
C ASP A 15 -2.12 -6.30 0.04
N PHE A 16 -1.32 -6.82 -0.90
CA PHE A 16 -0.96 -6.14 -2.13
C PHE A 16 -2.16 -5.84 -3.02
N ASN A 17 -3.06 -6.80 -3.22
CA ASN A 17 -4.22 -6.64 -4.09
C ASN A 17 -5.17 -5.58 -3.53
N VAL A 18 -5.39 -5.60 -2.21
CA VAL A 18 -6.25 -4.60 -1.55
C VAL A 18 -5.60 -3.21 -1.65
N ALA A 19 -4.31 -3.09 -1.40
CA ALA A 19 -3.60 -1.81 -1.52
C ALA A 19 -3.64 -1.25 -2.95
N TRP A 20 -3.47 -2.11 -3.97
CA TRP A 20 -3.59 -1.74 -5.38
C TRP A 20 -5.02 -1.33 -5.77
N LEU A 21 -6.04 -2.04 -5.26
CA LEU A 21 -7.44 -1.69 -5.46
C LEU A 21 -7.75 -0.32 -4.85
N LEU A 22 -7.29 -0.08 -3.62
CA LEU A 22 -7.45 1.20 -2.95
C LEU A 22 -6.73 2.34 -3.68
N LEU A 23 -5.53 2.08 -4.24
CA LEU A 23 -4.84 3.06 -5.08
C LEU A 23 -5.63 3.35 -6.36
N ALA A 24 -6.11 2.33 -7.07
CA ALA A 24 -6.82 2.52 -8.34
C ALA A 24 -8.10 3.36 -8.20
N PHE A 25 -8.91 3.10 -7.17
CA PHE A 25 -10.21 3.75 -7.02
C PHE A 25 -10.23 4.94 -6.04
N LEU A 26 -9.41 4.89 -4.99
CA LEU A 26 -9.40 5.89 -3.91
C LEU A 26 -8.03 6.57 -3.73
N GLY A 27 -7.09 6.37 -4.67
CA GLY A 27 -5.72 6.85 -4.51
C GLY A 27 -5.56 8.38 -4.50
N VAL A 28 -6.43 9.11 -5.20
CA VAL A 28 -6.47 10.59 -5.16
C VAL A 28 -6.86 11.09 -3.75
N PHE A 29 -7.66 10.32 -3.02
CA PHE A 29 -8.03 10.60 -1.63
C PHE A 29 -6.97 10.12 -0.62
N GLY A 30 -5.97 9.34 -1.05
CA GLY A 30 -4.89 8.85 -0.19
C GLY A 30 -5.26 7.71 0.74
N ILE A 31 -6.37 7.01 0.49
CA ILE A 31 -6.90 5.98 1.41
C ILE A 31 -6.00 4.73 1.45
N HIS A 32 -5.30 4.41 0.36
CA HIS A 32 -4.27 3.36 0.35
C HIS A 32 -3.14 3.62 1.37
N ARG A 33 -2.78 4.89 1.62
CA ARG A 33 -1.80 5.25 2.66
C ARG A 33 -2.33 5.02 4.07
N MET A 34 -3.62 5.23 4.30
CA MET A 34 -4.26 4.95 5.58
C MET A 34 -4.32 3.44 5.85
N TYR A 35 -4.57 2.63 4.81
CA TYR A 35 -4.52 1.17 4.88
C TYR A 35 -3.12 0.66 5.28
N MET A 36 -2.06 1.29 4.78
CA MET A 36 -0.66 1.03 5.17
C MET A 36 -0.27 1.60 6.55
N GLY A 37 -1.21 2.16 7.33
CA GLY A 37 -0.94 2.77 8.64
C GLY A 37 -0.34 4.18 8.59
N LYS A 38 -0.17 4.77 7.41
CA LYS A 38 0.41 6.12 7.20
C LYS A 38 -0.67 7.21 7.23
N TRP A 39 -1.41 7.27 8.34
CA TRP A 39 -2.57 8.15 8.55
C TRP A 39 -2.31 9.62 8.27
N LEU A 40 -1.19 10.18 8.75
CA LEU A 40 -0.85 11.58 8.56
C LEU A 40 -0.75 11.95 7.08
N THR A 41 -0.06 11.11 6.30
CA THR A 41 0.09 11.35 4.85
C THR A 41 -1.17 11.06 4.06
N GLY A 42 -2.01 10.11 4.50
CA GLY A 42 -3.33 9.87 3.90
C GLY A 42 -4.27 11.06 4.11
N PHE A 43 -4.28 11.65 5.31
CA PHE A 43 -5.08 12.84 5.60
C PHE A 43 -4.61 14.08 4.82
N LEU A 44 -3.29 14.23 4.64
CA LEU A 44 -2.74 15.24 3.75
C LEU A 44 -3.25 15.06 2.31
N TYR A 45 -3.28 13.84 1.78
CA TYR A 45 -3.85 13.57 0.46
C TYR A 45 -5.35 13.90 0.40
N LEU A 46 -6.10 13.61 1.45
CA LEU A 46 -7.55 13.91 1.50
C LEU A 46 -7.83 15.41 1.41
N ILE A 47 -7.05 16.25 2.11
CA ILE A 47 -7.21 17.70 2.10
C ILE A 47 -6.68 18.33 0.80
N THR A 48 -5.64 17.73 0.21
CA THR A 48 -4.92 18.30 -0.93
C THR A 48 -5.27 17.67 -2.28
N GLY A 49 -6.09 16.61 -2.29
CA GLY A 49 -6.39 15.81 -3.48
C GLY A 49 -5.16 15.10 -4.06
N GLY A 50 -4.17 14.75 -3.23
CA GLY A 50 -2.88 14.24 -3.70
C GLY A 50 -2.08 15.29 -4.49
N PHE A 51 -2.20 16.57 -4.12
CA PHE A 51 -1.47 17.76 -4.61
C PHE A 51 -1.02 17.80 -6.09
N LEU A 52 -1.92 17.54 -7.04
CA LEU A 52 -1.71 17.48 -8.51
C LEU A 52 -1.21 16.13 -9.07
N LEU A 53 -1.67 14.99 -8.53
CA LEU A 53 -1.40 13.63 -9.05
C LEU A 53 0.08 13.17 -8.99
N ILE A 54 1.02 14.05 -8.68
CA ILE A 54 2.44 13.68 -8.52
C ILE A 54 2.59 12.63 -7.42
N GLY A 55 1.88 12.85 -6.30
CA GLY A 55 1.84 11.89 -5.21
C GLY A 55 1.26 10.54 -5.62
N TYR A 56 0.21 10.56 -6.45
CA TYR A 56 -0.42 9.36 -6.99
C TYR A 56 0.54 8.53 -7.86
N ILE A 57 1.31 9.20 -8.73
CA ILE A 57 2.33 8.55 -9.57
C ILE A 57 3.48 8.00 -8.71
N TYR A 58 3.91 8.74 -7.70
CA TYR A 58 4.94 8.27 -6.77
C TYR A 58 4.51 6.99 -6.05
N ASP A 59 3.25 6.93 -5.61
CA ASP A 59 2.73 5.75 -4.94
C ASP A 59 2.61 4.57 -5.92
N PHE A 60 2.28 4.78 -7.19
CA PHE A 60 2.27 3.71 -8.22
C PHE A 60 3.58 2.92 -8.31
N TRP A 61 4.73 3.59 -8.21
CA TRP A 61 6.03 2.92 -8.29
C TRP A 61 6.49 2.35 -6.96
N THR A 62 6.18 3.03 -5.87
CA THR A 62 6.75 2.69 -4.57
C THR A 62 5.85 1.78 -3.72
N LEU A 63 4.60 1.54 -4.13
CA LEU A 63 3.61 0.78 -3.34
C LEU A 63 4.12 -0.61 -2.93
N ASN A 64 4.66 -1.38 -3.87
CA ASN A 64 5.11 -2.75 -3.60
C ASN A 64 6.26 -2.79 -2.59
N ASP A 65 7.20 -1.86 -2.70
CA ASP A 65 8.32 -1.74 -1.77
C ASP A 65 7.82 -1.32 -0.38
N GLN A 66 6.89 -0.35 -0.32
CA GLN A 66 6.29 0.09 0.94
C GLN A 66 5.59 -1.06 1.68
N ILE A 67 4.80 -1.88 0.97
CA ILE A 67 4.10 -3.03 1.56
C ILE A 67 5.10 -4.10 2.03
N THR A 68 6.12 -4.40 1.21
CA THR A 68 7.16 -5.37 1.56
C THR A 68 7.91 -4.95 2.82
N LEU A 69 8.23 -3.66 2.95
CA LEU A 69 8.89 -3.12 4.14
C LEU A 69 7.99 -3.18 5.38
N ILE A 70 6.69 -2.84 5.26
CA ILE A 70 5.73 -2.89 6.37
C ILE A 70 5.54 -4.34 6.85
N ASN A 71 5.28 -5.26 5.93
CA ASN A 71 5.09 -6.68 6.25
C ASN A 71 6.38 -7.30 6.81
N GLY A 72 7.56 -6.88 6.32
CA GLY A 72 8.85 -7.28 6.84
C GLY A 72 9.11 -6.80 8.28
N GLN A 73 8.72 -5.57 8.61
CA GLN A 73 8.85 -5.01 9.96
C GLN A 73 7.94 -5.71 10.98
N ASN A 74 6.69 -6.02 10.61
CA ASN A 74 5.75 -6.71 11.51
C ASN A 74 6.20 -8.13 11.85
N LYS A 75 6.98 -8.79 10.98
CA LYS A 75 7.50 -10.15 11.23
C LYS A 75 8.66 -10.18 12.23
N THR A 76 9.34 -9.06 12.45
CA THR A 76 10.46 -8.92 13.40
C THR A 76 10.04 -8.43 14.79
N ARG A 77 8.74 -8.16 15.00
CA ARG A 77 8.17 -7.83 16.31
C ARG A 77 7.49 -9.06 16.92
#